data_AF-A0A7W7ZDD9-F1
#
_entry.id   AF-A0A7W7ZDD9-F1
#
_cell.length_a   1.000
_cell.length_b   1.000
_cell.length_c   1.000
_cell.angle_alpha   90.00
_cell.angle_beta   90.00
_cell.angle_gamma   90.00
#
_symmetry.space_group_name_H-M   'P 1'
#
loop_
_entity.id
_entity.type
_entity.pdbx_description
1 polymer ?
#
loop_
_entity_poly.entity_id
_entity_poly.type
_entity_poly.pdbx_seq_one_letter_code
_entity_poly.pdbx_strand_id
1 'polypeptide(L)'
;MVILDPAQTVTATWSALTFLLGLASKGIVDSFLRRRDDAHKLLLDKRIQLLEQQLSQFYWPIYLHLQKDNLIWEKVQQRDQDPDSPRSRLSLKIEQEVILPNHKDALAVIEANLHLAGNAPIVEKSLRFVRHVKVYEMLRAAGIKDDPIAHGEPYPKDYFPAIEQQVNALQAEYDRLIVRLRPADPKSK
;
A
#
# COMPACT_ATOMS: atom_id res chain seq x y z
N MET A 1 -70.13 0.63 -40.31
CA MET A 1 -69.31 1.85 -40.34
C MET A 1 -69.25 2.38 -38.92
N VAL A 2 -68.20 2.04 -38.16
CA VAL A 2 -68.07 2.45 -36.76
C VAL A 2 -67.51 3.88 -36.77
N ILE A 3 -68.35 4.86 -36.46
CA ILE A 3 -67.94 6.25 -36.29
C ILE A 3 -67.33 6.35 -34.89
N LEU A 4 -66.00 6.37 -34.82
CA LEU A 4 -65.29 6.58 -33.55
C LEU A 4 -65.48 8.04 -33.12
N ASP A 5 -65.87 8.22 -31.86
CA ASP A 5 -66.05 9.52 -31.23
C ASP A 5 -64.69 10.24 -31.11
N PRO A 6 -64.51 11.43 -31.73
CA PRO A 6 -63.24 12.16 -31.70
C PRO A 6 -62.75 12.44 -30.27
N ALA A 7 -63.64 12.55 -29.27
CA ALA A 7 -63.25 12.76 -27.88
C ALA A 7 -62.52 11.56 -27.26
N GLN A 8 -62.88 10.33 -27.65
CA GLN A 8 -62.23 9.10 -27.16
C GLN A 8 -60.85 8.89 -27.80
N THR A 9 -60.68 9.29 -29.06
CA THR A 9 -59.37 9.20 -29.75
C THR A 9 -58.34 10.20 -29.20
N VAL A 10 -58.78 11.37 -28.74
CA VAL A 10 -57.88 12.39 -28.18
C VAL A 10 -57.42 11.98 -26.78
N THR A 11 -58.31 11.47 -25.93
CA THR A 11 -57.93 11.01 -24.57
C THR A 11 -57.01 9.80 -24.60
N ALA A 12 -57.28 8.81 -25.46
CA ALA A 12 -56.41 7.63 -25.62
C ALA A 12 -55.00 7.98 -26.10
N THR A 13 -54.84 8.98 -26.99
CA THR A 13 -53.54 9.40 -27.49
C THR A 13 -52.71 10.15 -26.43
N TRP A 14 -53.32 10.99 -25.60
CA TRP A 14 -52.64 11.63 -24.46
C TRP A 14 -52.16 10.63 -23.40
N SER A 15 -52.95 9.60 -23.10
CA SER A 15 -52.56 8.53 -22.17
C SER A 15 -51.41 7.67 -22.70
N ALA A 16 -51.41 7.34 -24.00
CA ALA A 16 -50.29 6.61 -24.62
C ALA A 16 -49.00 7.44 -24.64
N LEU A 17 -49.09 8.75 -24.92
CA LEU A 17 -47.94 9.65 -24.95
C LEU A 17 -47.29 9.80 -23.58
N THR A 18 -48.09 9.99 -22.53
CA THR A 18 -47.61 10.11 -21.13
C THR A 18 -46.97 8.83 -20.62
N PHE A 19 -47.51 7.66 -20.98
CA PHE A 19 -46.90 6.35 -20.66
C PHE A 19 -45.54 6.17 -21.33
N LEU A 20 -45.41 6.50 -22.62
CA LEU A 20 -44.15 6.43 -23.36
C LEU A 20 -43.11 7.43 -22.83
N LEU A 21 -43.55 8.65 -22.46
CA LEU A 21 -42.68 9.64 -21.81
C LEU A 21 -42.15 9.11 -20.47
N GLY A 22 -43.02 8.50 -19.66
CA GLY A 22 -42.64 7.90 -18.38
C GLY A 22 -41.63 6.75 -18.50
N LEU A 23 -41.80 5.87 -19.50
CA LEU A 23 -40.85 4.79 -19.78
C LEU A 23 -39.49 5.31 -20.27
N ALA A 24 -39.49 6.33 -21.15
CA ALA A 24 -38.26 6.97 -21.63
C ALA A 24 -37.52 7.69 -20.48
N SER A 25 -38.25 8.44 -19.64
CA SER A 25 -37.67 9.10 -18.45
C SER A 25 -37.07 8.10 -17.47
N LYS A 26 -37.76 6.98 -17.21
CA LYS A 26 -37.24 5.90 -16.36
C LYS A 26 -35.98 5.27 -16.96
N GLY A 27 -35.96 4.97 -18.26
CA GLY A 27 -34.80 4.41 -18.94
C GLY A 27 -33.56 5.31 -18.87
N ILE A 28 -33.74 6.63 -18.99
CA ILE A 28 -32.66 7.62 -18.85
C ILE A 28 -32.15 7.67 -17.40
N VAL A 29 -33.05 7.72 -16.42
CA VAL A 29 -32.70 7.73 -14.98
C VAL A 29 -31.97 6.45 -14.58
N ASP A 30 -32.50 5.28 -14.94
CA ASP A 30 -31.90 3.98 -14.64
C ASP A 30 -30.51 3.85 -15.28
N SER A 31 -30.33 4.34 -16.51
CA SER A 31 -29.03 4.36 -17.18
C SER A 31 -28.03 5.29 -16.50
N PHE A 32 -28.49 6.46 -16.03
CA PHE A 32 -27.66 7.40 -15.29
C PHE A 32 -27.23 6.83 -13.93
N LEU A 33 -28.15 6.21 -13.20
CA LEU A 33 -27.87 5.54 -11.93
C LEU A 33 -26.88 4.40 -12.11
N ARG A 34 -27.07 3.54 -13.12
CA ARG A 34 -26.13 2.45 -13.45
C ARG A 34 -24.73 2.96 -13.75
N ARG A 35 -24.60 4.00 -14.59
CA ARG A 35 -23.29 4.60 -14.89
C ARG A 35 -22.60 5.14 -13.64
N ARG A 36 -23.35 5.72 -12.71
CA ARG A 36 -22.82 6.21 -11.44
C ARG A 36 -22.33 5.06 -10.56
N ASP A 37 -23.11 3.99 -10.47
CA ASP A 37 -22.76 2.80 -9.70
C ASP A 37 -21.54 2.08 -10.29
N ASP A 38 -21.47 1.97 -11.62
CA ASP A 38 -20.32 1.39 -12.33
C ASP A 38 -19.06 2.23 -12.15
N ALA A 39 -19.16 3.56 -12.24
CA ALA A 39 -18.04 4.45 -11.96
C ALA A 39 -17.56 4.33 -10.50
N HIS A 40 -18.48 4.24 -9.55
CA HIS A 40 -18.13 4.06 -8.14
C HIS A 40 -17.44 2.71 -7.89
N LYS A 41 -17.94 1.62 -8.48
CA LYS A 41 -17.29 0.30 -8.42
C LYS A 41 -15.89 0.34 -9.00
N LEU A 42 -15.72 0.95 -10.18
CA LEU A 42 -14.41 1.09 -10.81
C LEU A 42 -13.42 1.84 -9.93
N LEU A 43 -13.85 2.93 -9.27
CA LEU A 43 -12.99 3.67 -8.34
C LEU A 43 -12.60 2.84 -7.12
N LEU A 44 -13.52 2.06 -6.56
CA LEU A 44 -13.23 1.14 -5.47
C LEU A 44 -12.23 0.06 -5.88
N ASP A 45 -12.45 -0.57 -7.02
CA ASP A 45 -11.56 -1.61 -7.55
C ASP A 45 -10.16 -1.05 -7.79
N LYS A 46 -10.05 0.16 -8.34
CA LYS A 46 -8.75 0.84 -8.51
C LYS A 46 -8.07 1.16 -7.19
N ARG A 47 -8.83 1.57 -6.17
CA ARG A 47 -8.28 1.82 -4.83
C ARG A 47 -7.77 0.53 -4.20
N ILE A 48 -8.53 -0.57 -4.30
CA ILE A 48 -8.14 -1.88 -3.79
C ILE A 48 -6.87 -2.37 -4.50
N GLN A 49 -6.82 -2.30 -5.84
CA GLN A 49 -5.63 -2.66 -6.61
C GLN A 49 -4.39 -1.87 -6.18
N LEU A 50 -4.54 -0.55 -5.96
CA LEU A 50 -3.44 0.27 -5.46
C LEU A 50 -3.01 -0.16 -4.05
N LEU A 51 -3.95 -0.38 -3.13
CA LEU A 51 -3.64 -0.85 -1.78
C LEU A 51 -2.92 -2.20 -1.79
N GLU A 52 -3.36 -3.15 -2.63
CA GLU A 52 -2.69 -4.44 -2.83
C GLU A 52 -1.26 -4.27 -3.31
N GLN A 53 -1.02 -3.41 -4.29
CA GLN A 53 0.33 -3.11 -4.77
C GLN A 53 1.18 -2.48 -3.68
N GLN A 54 0.68 -1.45 -3.00
CA GLN A 54 1.39 -0.79 -1.91
C GLN A 54 1.78 -1.79 -0.81
N LEU A 55 0.83 -2.60 -0.35
CA LEU A 55 1.05 -3.60 0.69
C LEU A 55 2.03 -4.68 0.24
N SER A 56 1.78 -5.33 -0.89
CA SER A 56 2.53 -6.52 -1.32
C SER A 56 3.91 -6.21 -1.90
N GLN A 57 4.09 -5.06 -2.56
CA GLN A 57 5.34 -4.75 -3.28
C GLN A 57 6.24 -3.77 -2.55
N PHE A 58 5.71 -3.01 -1.58
CA PHE A 58 6.49 -1.98 -0.87
C PHE A 58 6.47 -2.19 0.64
N TYR A 59 5.30 -2.07 1.28
CA TYR A 59 5.23 -1.97 2.74
C TYR A 59 5.50 -3.27 3.48
N TRP A 60 4.87 -4.39 3.12
CA TRP A 60 5.12 -5.67 3.78
C TRP A 60 6.56 -6.17 3.59
N PRO A 61 7.14 -6.14 2.37
CA PRO A 61 8.53 -6.56 2.20
C PRO A 61 9.50 -5.73 3.07
N ILE A 62 9.38 -4.39 3.06
CA ILE A 62 10.24 -3.52 3.89
C ILE A 62 10.03 -3.82 5.37
N TYR A 63 8.77 -3.91 5.83
CA TYR A 63 8.45 -4.23 7.23
C TYR A 63 9.11 -5.53 7.67
N LEU A 64 9.01 -6.60 6.87
CA LEU A 64 9.60 -7.89 7.19
C LEU A 64 11.12 -7.84 7.29
N HIS A 65 11.79 -7.11 6.38
CA HIS A 65 13.24 -6.93 6.47
C HIS A 65 13.63 -6.15 7.73
N LEU A 66 12.98 -5.03 8.00
CA LEU A 66 13.29 -4.23 9.20
C LEU A 66 13.00 -5.00 10.50
N GLN A 67 11.92 -5.79 10.54
CA GLN A 67 11.59 -6.63 11.70
C GLN A 67 12.63 -7.73 11.93
N LYS A 68 13.17 -8.33 10.86
CA LYS A 68 14.30 -9.27 10.97
C LYS A 68 15.52 -8.60 11.59
N ASP A 69 15.86 -7.39 11.14
CA ASP A 69 16.98 -6.64 11.70
C ASP A 69 16.78 -6.35 13.19
N ASN A 70 15.59 -5.92 13.60
CA ASN A 70 15.27 -5.67 15.02
C ASN A 70 15.52 -6.92 15.88
N LEU A 71 15.05 -8.09 15.43
CA LEU A 71 15.25 -9.36 16.16
C LEU A 71 16.74 -9.74 16.25
N ILE A 72 17.53 -9.47 15.21
CA ILE A 72 18.96 -9.74 15.22
C ILE A 72 19.66 -8.78 16.19
N TRP A 73 19.35 -7.48 16.13
CA TRP A 73 19.93 -6.46 17.01
C TRP A 73 19.62 -6.70 18.48
N GLU A 74 18.44 -7.25 18.82
CA GLU A 74 18.11 -7.67 20.18
C GLU A 74 19.01 -8.81 20.70
N LYS A 75 19.56 -9.63 19.80
CA LYS A 75 20.37 -10.81 20.15
C LYS A 75 21.88 -10.57 20.04
N VAL A 76 22.31 -9.63 19.19
CA VAL A 76 23.72 -9.24 19.08
C VAL A 76 24.10 -8.48 20.35
N GLN A 77 24.92 -9.11 21.20
CA GLN A 77 25.51 -8.43 22.36
C GLN A 77 26.33 -7.23 21.89
N GLN A 78 26.31 -6.15 22.69
CA GLN A 78 27.11 -4.95 22.42
C GLN A 78 28.57 -5.34 22.19
N ARG A 79 29.21 -4.71 21.19
CA ARG A 79 30.64 -4.89 20.90
C ARG A 79 31.43 -4.59 22.18
N ASP A 80 32.41 -5.45 22.49
CA ASP A 80 33.35 -5.16 23.56
C ASP A 80 34.24 -3.97 23.13
N GLN A 81 34.85 -3.28 24.10
CA GLN A 81 35.82 -2.21 23.79
C GLN A 81 37.05 -2.73 23.04
N ASP A 82 37.38 -4.01 23.21
CA ASP A 82 38.43 -4.69 22.47
C ASP A 82 37.91 -5.12 21.07
N PRO A 83 38.43 -4.53 19.98
CA PRO A 83 38.00 -4.85 18.62
C PRO A 83 38.38 -6.28 18.16
N ASP A 84 39.36 -6.92 18.81
CA ASP A 84 39.85 -8.25 18.45
C ASP A 84 39.25 -9.38 19.30
N SER A 85 38.45 -9.00 20.30
CA SER A 85 37.70 -9.95 21.13
C SER A 85 36.83 -10.89 20.27
N PRO A 86 36.59 -12.14 20.71
CA PRO A 86 35.67 -13.04 20.03
C PRO A 86 34.28 -12.44 19.82
N ARG A 87 33.79 -11.60 20.74
CA ARG A 87 32.49 -10.92 20.62
C ARG A 87 32.50 -9.85 19.53
N SER A 88 33.52 -9.00 19.47
CA SER A 88 33.65 -7.98 18.41
C SER A 88 33.77 -8.62 17.03
N ARG A 89 34.56 -9.70 16.90
CA ARG A 89 34.65 -10.48 15.66
C ARG A 89 33.31 -11.12 15.27
N LEU A 90 32.58 -11.68 16.24
CA LEU A 90 31.25 -12.24 16.00
C LEU A 90 30.24 -11.17 15.58
N SER A 91 30.21 -10.01 16.24
CA SER A 91 29.33 -8.88 15.88
C SER A 91 29.62 -8.38 14.46
N LEU A 92 30.89 -8.17 14.10
CA LEU A 92 31.26 -7.77 12.73
C LEU A 92 30.82 -8.83 11.70
N LYS A 93 30.97 -10.11 12.03
CA LYS A 93 30.54 -11.21 11.16
C LYS A 93 29.02 -11.23 10.98
N ILE A 94 28.25 -11.11 12.06
CA ILE A 94 26.78 -11.05 11.98
C ILE A 94 26.33 -9.84 11.17
N GLU A 95 26.97 -8.68 11.37
CA GLU A 95 26.63 -7.49 10.61
C GLU A 95 26.89 -7.65 9.11
N GLN A 96 28.04 -8.21 8.73
CA GLN A 96 28.40 -8.38 7.32
C GLN A 96 27.64 -9.52 6.63
N GLU A 97 27.39 -10.63 7.33
CA GLU A 97 26.82 -11.84 6.74
C GLU A 97 25.29 -11.94 6.91
N VAL A 98 24.70 -11.16 7.82
CA VAL A 98 23.26 -11.26 8.13
C VAL A 98 22.56 -9.91 7.97
N ILE A 99 23.01 -8.86 8.67
CA ILE A 99 22.31 -7.56 8.69
C ILE A 99 22.46 -6.85 7.34
N LEU A 100 23.69 -6.73 6.83
CA LEU A 100 23.94 -6.01 5.59
C LEU A 100 23.23 -6.65 4.38
N PRO A 101 23.23 -7.98 4.17
CA PRO A 101 22.42 -8.60 3.13
C PRO A 101 20.93 -8.27 3.26
N ASN A 102 20.37 -8.34 4.48
CA ASN A 102 18.96 -8.00 4.71
C ASN A 102 18.64 -6.52 4.44
N HIS A 103 19.55 -5.61 4.78
CA HIS A 103 19.46 -4.19 4.40
C HIS A 103 19.52 -3.99 2.89
N LYS A 104 20.34 -4.76 2.16
CA LYS A 104 20.39 -4.70 0.69
C LYS A 104 19.09 -5.18 0.06
N ASP A 105 18.46 -6.21 0.62
CA ASP A 105 17.17 -6.69 0.15
C ASP A 105 16.07 -5.62 0.37
N ALA A 106 16.03 -5.00 1.56
CA ALA A 106 15.13 -3.89 1.83
C ALA A 106 15.36 -2.70 0.88
N LEU A 107 16.63 -2.39 0.62
CA LEU A 107 17.02 -1.35 -0.34
C LEU A 107 16.54 -1.66 -1.75
N ALA A 108 16.65 -2.91 -2.21
CA ALA A 108 16.17 -3.32 -3.53
C ALA A 108 14.65 -3.12 -3.67
N VAL A 109 13.88 -3.39 -2.61
CA VAL A 109 12.44 -3.08 -2.58
C VAL A 109 12.19 -1.58 -2.73
N ILE A 110 12.93 -0.76 -1.98
CA ILE A 110 12.80 0.71 -2.04
C ILE A 110 13.13 1.20 -3.45
N GLU A 111 14.27 0.80 -4.02
CA GLU A 111 14.72 1.23 -5.35
C GLU A 111 13.71 0.85 -6.45
N ALA A 112 13.10 -0.35 -6.39
CA ALA A 112 12.12 -0.79 -7.38
C ALA A 112 10.74 -0.13 -7.20
N ASN A 113 10.32 0.13 -5.97
CA ASN A 113 8.92 0.40 -5.64
C ASN A 113 8.68 1.72 -4.90
N LEU A 114 9.64 2.65 -4.84
CA LEU A 114 9.49 3.93 -4.13
C LEU A 114 8.25 4.74 -4.52
N HIS A 115 7.81 4.61 -5.78
CA HIS A 115 6.59 5.24 -6.29
C HIS A 115 5.30 4.78 -5.57
N LEU A 116 5.32 3.60 -4.93
CA LEU A 116 4.21 3.06 -4.15
C LEU A 116 4.17 3.60 -2.70
N ALA A 117 5.18 4.36 -2.26
CA ALA A 117 5.21 4.95 -0.91
C ALA A 117 4.03 5.91 -0.64
N GLY A 118 3.39 6.44 -1.69
CA GLY A 118 2.11 7.18 -1.60
C GLY A 118 2.12 8.52 -0.84
N ASN A 119 3.12 8.82 -0.01
CA ASN A 119 3.25 10.09 0.70
C ASN A 119 4.72 10.55 0.81
N ALA A 120 4.93 11.87 0.83
CA ALA A 120 6.26 12.46 0.86
C ALA A 120 7.07 12.11 2.13
N PRO A 121 6.49 12.04 3.35
CA PRO A 121 7.24 11.67 4.55
C PRO A 121 7.88 10.26 4.49
N ILE A 122 7.17 9.26 3.96
CA ILE A 122 7.73 7.90 3.81
C ILE A 122 8.84 7.88 2.76
N VAL A 123 8.70 8.63 1.68
CA VAL A 123 9.76 8.78 0.66
C VAL A 123 11.03 9.35 1.29
N GLU A 124 10.91 10.44 2.05
CA GLU A 124 12.05 11.08 2.70
C GLU A 124 12.79 10.12 3.66
N LYS A 125 12.04 9.39 4.50
CA LYS A 125 12.63 8.40 5.42
C LYS A 125 13.27 7.23 4.68
N SER A 126 12.67 6.78 3.58
CA SER A 126 13.24 5.73 2.72
C SER A 126 14.57 6.18 2.11
N LEU A 127 14.66 7.43 1.65
CA LEU A 127 15.91 7.98 1.12
C LEU A 127 17.00 8.14 2.18
N ARG A 128 16.64 8.46 3.43
CA ARG A 128 17.59 8.44 4.57
C ARG A 128 18.11 7.03 4.84
N PHE A 129 17.23 6.04 4.82
CA PHE A 129 17.62 4.62 4.96
C PHE A 129 18.55 4.19 3.82
N VAL A 130 18.24 4.55 2.57
CA VAL A 130 19.10 4.28 1.40
C VAL A 130 20.50 4.84 1.60
N ARG A 131 20.64 6.11 2.00
CA ARG A 131 21.95 6.72 2.23
C ARG A 131 22.74 6.01 3.32
N HIS A 132 22.09 5.71 4.44
CA HIS A 132 22.70 4.94 5.52
C HIS A 132 23.26 3.59 5.03
N VAL A 133 22.45 2.80 4.32
CA VAL A 133 22.85 1.47 3.83
C VAL A 133 23.97 1.57 2.79
N LYS A 134 23.91 2.53 1.86
CA LYS A 134 24.98 2.74 0.86
C LYS A 134 26.30 3.14 1.51
N VAL A 135 26.29 4.05 2.50
CA VAL A 135 27.50 4.39 3.25
C VAL A 135 28.03 3.16 4.01
N TYR A 136 27.15 2.39 4.65
CA TYR A 136 27.53 1.15 5.32
C TYR A 136 28.25 0.19 4.35
N GLU A 137 27.66 -0.05 3.18
CA GLU A 137 28.22 -0.92 2.15
C GLU A 137 29.60 -0.45 1.67
N MET A 138 29.75 0.85 1.39
CA MET A 138 31.03 1.43 0.94
C MET A 138 32.13 1.28 1.99
N LEU A 139 31.83 1.54 3.27
CA LEU A 139 32.79 1.40 4.37
C LEU A 139 33.28 -0.04 4.48
N ARG A 140 32.36 -1.02 4.46
CA ARG A 140 32.72 -2.44 4.54
C ARG A 140 33.49 -2.92 3.32
N ALA A 141 33.12 -2.47 2.12
CA ALA A 141 33.86 -2.79 0.90
C ALA A 141 35.30 -2.24 0.94
N ALA A 142 35.54 -1.11 1.61
CA ALA A 142 36.86 -0.52 1.83
C ALA A 142 37.64 -1.13 3.01
N GLY A 143 37.08 -2.11 3.73
CA GLY A 143 37.69 -2.67 4.94
C GLY A 143 37.66 -1.75 6.16
N ILE A 144 36.87 -0.68 6.11
CA ILE A 144 36.70 0.30 7.19
C ILE A 144 35.65 -0.23 8.17
N LYS A 145 36.02 -0.27 9.46
CA LYS A 145 35.17 -0.79 10.55
C LYS A 145 34.24 0.27 11.17
N ASP A 146 34.39 1.54 10.78
CA ASP A 146 33.55 2.64 11.26
C ASP A 146 32.08 2.43 10.88
N ASP A 147 31.19 2.98 11.70
CA ASP A 147 29.74 2.93 11.45
C ASP A 147 29.30 4.19 10.67
N PRO A 148 28.26 4.12 9.82
CA PRO A 148 27.83 5.24 8.98
C PRO A 148 27.54 6.56 9.71
N ILE A 149 27.16 6.49 10.98
CA ILE A 149 26.94 7.67 11.83
C ILE A 149 28.19 8.55 11.97
N ALA A 150 29.39 7.95 11.97
CA ALA A 150 30.66 8.69 11.99
C ALA A 150 30.89 9.49 10.71
N HIS A 151 30.16 9.17 9.64
CA HIS A 151 30.23 9.81 8.33
C HIS A 151 28.97 10.63 8.00
N GLY A 152 28.18 11.00 9.02
CA GLY A 152 27.02 11.88 8.86
C GLY A 152 25.75 11.20 8.34
N GLU A 153 25.73 9.88 8.18
CA GLU A 153 24.56 9.12 7.71
C GLU A 153 24.04 8.15 8.81
N PRO A 154 23.46 8.66 9.90
CA PRO A 154 22.93 7.82 10.98
C PRO A 154 21.73 6.99 10.51
N TYR A 155 21.54 5.82 11.12
CA TYR A 155 20.36 5.00 10.89
C TYR A 155 19.08 5.78 11.24
N PRO A 156 18.06 5.81 10.35
CA PRO A 156 16.82 6.54 10.62
C PRO A 156 15.93 5.76 11.60
N LYS A 157 16.11 6.01 12.90
CA LYS A 157 15.36 5.33 13.99
C LYS A 157 13.84 5.44 13.86
N ASP A 158 13.36 6.49 13.19
CA ASP A 158 11.96 6.77 12.93
C ASP A 158 11.40 6.03 11.71
N TYR A 159 12.23 5.31 10.94
CA TYR A 159 11.80 4.67 9.71
C TYR A 159 10.96 3.41 9.95
N PHE A 160 11.42 2.50 10.81
CA PHE A 160 10.67 1.29 11.13
C PHE A 160 9.27 1.59 11.71
N PRO A 161 9.13 2.45 12.75
CA PRO A 161 7.81 2.82 13.26
C PRO A 161 6.90 3.44 12.19
N ALA A 162 7.46 4.23 11.27
CA ALA A 162 6.68 4.83 10.19
C ALA A 162 6.18 3.79 9.19
N ILE A 163 7.01 2.80 8.84
CA ILE A 163 6.61 1.68 7.98
C ILE A 163 5.54 0.83 8.66
N GLU A 164 5.73 0.46 9.93
CA GLU A 164 4.76 -0.33 10.70
C GLU A 164 3.40 0.37 10.81
N GLN A 165 3.41 1.66 11.15
CA GLN A 165 2.18 2.47 11.21
C GLN A 165 1.45 2.45 9.85
N GLN A 166 2.20 2.58 8.75
CA GLN A 166 1.63 2.66 7.43
C GLN A 166 1.12 1.31 6.92
N VAL A 167 1.81 0.20 7.22
CA VAL A 167 1.32 -1.17 6.98
C VAL A 167 -0.03 -1.35 7.64
N ASN A 168 -0.13 -1.03 8.95
CA ASN A 168 -1.36 -1.21 9.71
C ASN A 168 -2.50 -0.34 9.17
N ALA A 169 -2.20 0.92 8.80
CA ALA A 169 -3.20 1.83 8.23
C ALA A 169 -3.73 1.34 6.88
N LEU A 170 -2.84 0.93 5.97
CA LEU A 170 -3.21 0.45 4.63
C LEU A 170 -3.92 -0.90 4.69
N GLN A 171 -3.49 -1.82 5.55
CA GLN A 171 -4.16 -3.09 5.76
C GLN A 171 -5.57 -2.88 6.30
N ALA A 172 -5.73 -2.02 7.30
CA ALA A 172 -7.05 -1.70 7.86
C ALA A 172 -7.97 -1.02 6.83
N GLU A 173 -7.43 -0.25 5.89
CA GLU A 173 -8.21 0.30 4.78
C GLU A 173 -8.60 -0.78 3.77
N TYR A 174 -7.64 -1.63 3.38
CA TYR A 174 -7.87 -2.75 2.46
C TYR A 174 -8.97 -3.68 2.97
N ASP A 175 -8.88 -4.11 4.23
CA ASP A 175 -9.84 -5.02 4.86
C ASP A 175 -11.25 -4.41 4.87
N ARG A 176 -11.36 -3.11 5.17
CA ARG A 176 -12.66 -2.39 5.13
C ARG A 176 -13.27 -2.37 3.73
N LEU A 177 -12.46 -2.13 2.70
CA LEU A 177 -12.94 -2.07 1.32
C LEU A 177 -13.37 -3.45 0.80
N ILE A 178 -12.62 -4.50 1.12
CA ILE A 178 -12.96 -5.88 0.75
C ILE A 178 -14.27 -6.33 1.41
N VAL A 179 -14.47 -6.05 2.71
CA VAL A 179 -15.71 -6.38 3.41
C VAL A 179 -16.91 -5.68 2.75
N ARG A 180 -16.76 -4.42 2.33
CA ARG A 180 -17.82 -3.65 1.67
C ARG A 180 -18.21 -4.22 0.30
N LEU A 181 -17.28 -4.87 -0.40
CA LEU A 181 -17.54 -5.50 -1.69
C LEU A 181 -18.15 -6.90 -1.57
N ARG A 182 -18.09 -7.54 -0.40
CA ARG A 182 -18.72 -8.84 -0.19
C ARG A 182 -20.25 -8.66 -0.23
N PRO A 183 -20.97 -9.27 -1.18
CA PRO A 183 -22.43 -9.25 -1.14
C PRO A 183 -22.89 -9.88 0.17
N ALA A 184 -23.92 -9.31 0.81
CA ALA A 184 -24.53 -9.89 2.00
C ALA A 184 -24.88 -11.36 1.69
N ASP A 185 -24.32 -12.29 2.46
CA ASP A 185 -24.58 -13.71 2.27
C ASP A 185 -26.09 -13.96 2.45
N PRO A 186 -26.83 -14.40 1.42
CA PRO A 186 -28.28 -14.55 1.51
C PRO A 186 -28.71 -15.64 2.51
N LYS A 187 -27.77 -16.35 3.15
CA LYS A 187 -28.02 -17.46 4.08
C LYS A 187 -27.90 -17.13 5.57
N SER A 188 -27.69 -15.87 5.99
CA SER A 188 -27.78 -15.51 7.42
C SER A 188 -29.20 -15.07 7.80
N LYS A 189 -30.14 -16.01 7.88
CA LYS A 189 -31.41 -15.87 8.60
C LYS A 189 -31.69 -17.15 9.35
#